data_AF-A0A962IBH0-F1
#
_entry.id   AF-A0A962IBH0-F1
#
_cell.length_a   1.000
_cell.length_b   1.000
_cell.length_c   1.000
_cell.angle_alpha   90.00
_cell.angle_beta   90.00
_cell.angle_gamma   90.00
#
_symmetry.space_group_name_H-M   'P 1'
#
loop_
_entity.id
_entity.type
_entity.pdbx_description
1 polymer ?
#
loop_
_entity_poly.entity_id
_entity_poly.type
_entity_poly.pdbx_seq_one_letter_code
_entity_poly.pdbx_strand_id
1 'polypeptide(L)'
;ELLTHTGPWDPLEAVVWTVWATYPTLAVLGLLQPLRWLPILLFTVGYKGLWLALVAWPLWRAGTLAESPAMELTEVFMPLSLLVLVIPWGYVLRTYLVWPRSVPAQSL
;
A
#
# COMPACT_ATOMS: atom_id res chain seq x y z
N GLU A 1 -9.86 3.93 -20.47
CA GLU A 1 -10.87 3.65 -19.44
C GLU A 1 -11.46 4.92 -18.81
N LEU A 2 -10.77 5.66 -17.92
CA LEU A 2 -11.36 6.83 -17.24
C LEU A 2 -11.83 7.98 -18.15
N LEU A 3 -11.15 8.24 -19.27
CA LEU A 3 -11.48 9.32 -20.21
C LEU A 3 -12.41 8.87 -21.36
N THR A 4 -12.70 7.57 -21.45
CA THR A 4 -13.43 6.95 -22.57
C THR A 4 -14.75 6.33 -22.14
N HIS A 5 -15.10 6.37 -20.85
CA HIS A 5 -16.33 5.78 -20.34
C HIS A 5 -17.56 6.61 -20.78
N THR A 6 -18.48 5.97 -21.49
CA THR A 6 -19.75 6.55 -21.96
C THR A 6 -20.91 5.76 -21.34
N GLY A 7 -21.34 6.19 -20.15
CA GLY A 7 -22.43 5.57 -19.39
C GLY A 7 -22.48 6.04 -17.93
N PRO A 8 -23.60 5.85 -17.21
CA PRO A 8 -23.64 6.03 -15.76
C PRO A 8 -22.76 4.98 -15.10
N TRP A 9 -21.83 5.43 -14.26
CA TRP A 9 -20.93 4.56 -13.52
C TRP A 9 -21.70 3.72 -12.49
N ASP A 10 -21.36 2.44 -12.36
CA ASP A 10 -21.76 1.69 -11.19
C ASP A 10 -21.15 2.37 -9.94
N PRO A 11 -21.95 2.65 -8.88
CA PRO A 11 -21.44 3.38 -7.72
C PRO A 11 -20.25 2.71 -7.03
N LEU A 12 -20.18 1.37 -7.00
CA LEU A 12 -19.04 0.67 -6.39
C LEU A 12 -17.81 0.75 -7.29
N GLU A 13 -17.99 0.61 -8.60
CA GLU A 13 -16.91 0.80 -9.57
C GLU A 13 -16.32 2.22 -9.49
N ALA A 14 -17.16 3.26 -9.41
CA ALA A 14 -16.69 4.64 -9.25
C ALA A 14 -15.87 4.84 -7.96
N VAL A 15 -16.28 4.21 -6.86
CA VAL A 15 -15.52 4.25 -5.60
C VAL A 15 -14.16 3.59 -5.77
N VAL A 16 -14.10 2.43 -6.41
CA VAL A 16 -12.84 1.74 -6.70
C VAL A 16 -11.92 2.68 -7.48
N TRP A 17 -12.38 3.23 -8.60
CA TRP A 17 -11.55 4.10 -9.43
C TRP A 17 -11.08 5.38 -8.73
N THR A 18 -11.93 6.03 -7.96
CA THR A 18 -11.56 7.25 -7.21
C THR A 18 -10.56 6.95 -6.10
N VAL A 19 -10.70 5.83 -5.38
CA VAL A 19 -9.72 5.38 -4.39
C VAL A 19 -8.40 5.04 -5.05
N TRP A 20 -8.43 4.28 -6.16
CA TRP A 20 -7.24 3.90 -6.92
C TRP A 20 -6.52 5.10 -7.55
N ALA A 21 -7.23 6.16 -7.95
CA ALA A 21 -6.63 7.38 -8.47
C ALA A 21 -6.06 8.30 -7.36
N THR A 22 -6.70 8.32 -6.20
CA THR A 22 -6.23 9.10 -5.03
C THR A 22 -4.91 8.56 -4.52
N TYR A 23 -4.75 7.24 -4.55
CA TYR A 23 -3.58 6.55 -4.04
C TYR A 23 -2.22 7.00 -4.65
N PRO A 24 -2.00 7.00 -5.99
CA PRO A 24 -0.76 7.51 -6.58
C PRO A 24 -0.58 9.01 -6.34
N THR A 25 -1.67 9.77 -6.28
CA THR A 25 -1.63 11.21 -5.96
C THR A 25 -1.02 11.44 -4.57
N LEU A 26 -1.46 10.68 -3.57
CA LEU A 26 -0.89 10.72 -2.23
C LEU A 26 0.53 10.13 -2.17
N ALA A 27 0.83 9.11 -2.98
CA ALA A 27 2.16 8.53 -3.05
C ALA A 27 3.21 9.54 -3.57
N VAL A 28 2.86 10.37 -4.56
CA VAL A 28 3.72 11.46 -5.04
C VAL A 28 4.02 12.46 -3.92
N LEU A 29 3.02 12.81 -3.10
CA LEU A 29 3.23 13.66 -1.92
C LEU A 29 4.11 12.97 -0.87
N GLY A 30 3.96 11.67 -0.70
CA GLY A 30 4.78 10.84 0.18
C GLY A 30 6.26 10.83 -0.22
N LEU A 31 6.58 10.86 -1.52
CA LEU A 31 7.97 10.95 -2.00
C LEU A 31 8.66 12.27 -1.60
N LEU A 32 7.92 13.37 -1.47
CA LEU A 32 8.47 14.68 -1.10
C LEU A 32 8.76 14.79 0.40
N GLN A 33 8.02 14.08 1.25
CA GLN A 33 8.17 14.12 2.71
C GLN A 33 8.04 12.73 3.34
N PRO A 34 8.99 11.81 3.08
CA PRO A 34 8.85 10.39 3.41
C PRO A 34 8.60 10.13 4.90
N LEU A 35 9.25 10.89 5.81
CA LEU A 35 9.08 10.73 7.25
C LEU A 35 7.71 11.21 7.78
N ARG A 36 7.09 12.21 7.14
CA ARG A 36 5.76 12.74 7.56
C ARG A 36 4.61 11.84 7.08
N TRP A 37 4.79 11.18 5.95
CA TRP A 37 3.77 10.32 5.32
C TRP A 37 4.04 8.82 5.50
N LEU A 38 4.90 8.48 6.46
CA LEU A 38 5.19 7.09 6.84
C LEU A 38 3.94 6.21 7.02
N PRO A 39 2.82 6.66 7.63
CA PRO A 39 1.63 5.84 7.77
C PRO A 39 1.05 5.37 6.42
N ILE A 40 1.09 6.21 5.38
CA ILE A 40 0.60 5.86 4.04
C ILE A 40 1.53 4.84 3.36
N LEU A 41 2.84 4.97 3.58
CA LEU A 41 3.82 4.00 3.10
C LEU A 41 3.65 2.64 3.79
N LEU A 42 3.38 2.62 5.10
CA LEU A 42 3.09 1.38 5.82
C LEU A 42 1.78 0.74 5.35
N PHE A 43 0.73 1.53 5.13
CA PHE A 43 -0.52 1.07 4.53
C PHE A 43 -0.28 0.43 3.15
N THR A 44 0.52 1.09 2.31
CA THR A 44 0.92 0.59 0.99
C THR A 44 1.56 -0.80 1.09
N VAL A 45 2.52 -0.95 2.00
CA VAL A 45 3.21 -2.22 2.21
C VAL A 45 2.25 -3.29 2.71
N GLY A 46 1.38 -2.94 3.66
CA GLY A 46 0.37 -3.86 4.19
C GLY A 46 -0.60 -4.35 3.13
N TYR A 47 -1.23 -3.43 2.38
CA TYR A 47 -2.21 -3.78 1.36
C TYR A 47 -1.60 -4.63 0.24
N LYS A 48 -0.50 -4.17 -0.37
CA LYS A 48 0.13 -4.90 -1.48
C LYS A 48 0.72 -6.22 -1.00
N GLY A 49 1.33 -6.22 0.19
CA GLY A 49 1.90 -7.40 0.81
C GLY A 49 0.83 -8.46 1.11
N LEU A 50 -0.30 -8.07 1.70
CA LEU A 50 -1.42 -8.97 1.95
C LEU A 50 -2.00 -9.51 0.65
N TRP A 51 -2.18 -8.67 -0.38
CA TRP A 51 -2.71 -9.13 -1.66
C TRP A 51 -1.75 -10.13 -2.33
N LEU A 52 -0.44 -9.85 -2.34
CA LEU A 52 0.55 -10.79 -2.87
C LEU A 52 0.57 -12.10 -2.08
N ALA A 53 0.44 -12.06 -0.76
CA ALA A 53 0.46 -13.25 0.09
C ALA A 53 -0.83 -14.08 0.00
N LEU A 54 -1.99 -13.45 -0.17
CA LEU A 54 -3.30 -14.11 -0.14
C LEU A 54 -3.85 -14.44 -1.52
N VAL A 55 -3.43 -13.72 -2.57
CA VAL A 55 -3.95 -13.88 -3.94
C VAL A 55 -2.87 -14.37 -4.89
N ALA A 56 -1.77 -13.63 -5.03
CA ALA A 56 -0.73 -13.99 -5.98
C ALA A 56 0.01 -15.28 -5.58
N TRP A 57 0.35 -15.44 -4.30
CA TRP A 57 1.06 -16.60 -3.78
C TRP A 57 0.33 -17.93 -4.01
N PRO A 58 -0.96 -18.10 -3.67
CA PRO A 58 -1.65 -19.35 -3.97
C PRO A 58 -1.75 -19.63 -5.47
N LEU A 59 -1.99 -18.61 -6.31
CA LEU A 59 -2.04 -18.75 -7.77
C LEU A 59 -0.68 -19.15 -8.35
N TRP A 60 0.40 -18.58 -7.82
CA TRP A 60 1.76 -18.95 -8.19
C TRP A 60 2.07 -20.40 -7.82
N ARG A 61 1.70 -20.83 -6.60
CA ARG A 61 1.87 -22.22 -6.16
C ARG A 61 1.05 -23.21 -6.99
N ALA A 62 -0.11 -22.80 -7.50
CA ALA A 62 -0.93 -23.61 -8.40
C ALA A 62 -0.43 -23.62 -9.85
N GLY A 63 0.57 -22.80 -10.20
CA GLY A 63 1.08 -22.65 -11.57
C GLY A 63 0.15 -21.89 -12.52
N THR A 64 -0.99 -21.38 -12.04
CA THR A 64 -2.02 -20.72 -12.85
C THR A 64 -1.91 -19.20 -12.88
N LEU A 65 -0.90 -18.62 -12.22
CA LEU A 65 -0.74 -17.16 -12.15
C LEU A 65 -0.60 -16.54 -13.54
N ALA A 66 0.20 -17.13 -14.42
CA ALA A 66 0.50 -16.59 -15.75
C ALA A 66 -0.70 -16.53 -16.70
N GLU A 67 -1.69 -17.38 -16.47
CA GLU A 67 -2.92 -17.42 -17.26
C GLU A 67 -4.05 -16.60 -16.61
N SER A 68 -3.80 -16.06 -15.42
CA SER A 68 -4.80 -15.32 -14.65
C SER A 68 -4.69 -13.81 -14.86
N PRO A 69 -5.81 -13.06 -14.76
CA PRO A 69 -5.79 -11.59 -14.72
C PRO A 69 -4.95 -11.02 -13.56
N ALA A 70 -4.62 -11.84 -12.56
CA ALA A 70 -3.80 -11.45 -11.42
C ALA A 70 -2.31 -11.27 -11.77
N MET A 71 -1.85 -11.73 -12.94
CA MET A 71 -0.45 -11.55 -13.37
C MET A 71 -0.08 -10.07 -13.49
N GLU A 72 -0.86 -9.30 -14.24
CA GLU A 72 -0.60 -7.86 -14.46
C GLU A 72 -0.55 -7.10 -13.13
N LEU A 73 -1.49 -7.39 -12.22
CA LEU A 73 -1.50 -6.82 -10.87
C LEU A 73 -0.28 -7.23 -10.05
N THR A 74 0.17 -8.48 -10.19
CA THR A 74 1.37 -8.98 -9.50
C THR A 74 2.62 -8.23 -9.98
N GLU A 75 2.76 -7.98 -11.28
CA GLU A 75 3.86 -7.20 -11.85
C GLU A 75 3.86 -5.75 -11.33
N VAL A 76 2.69 -5.10 -11.28
CA VAL A 76 2.54 -3.75 -10.72
C VAL A 76 2.84 -3.71 -9.22
N PHE A 77 2.63 -4.82 -8.51
CA PHE A 77 2.92 -4.91 -7.07
C PHE A 77 4.37 -5.33 -6.80
N MET A 78 5.09 -5.91 -7.76
CA MET A 78 6.47 -6.38 -7.61
C MET A 78 7.46 -5.30 -7.12
N PRO A 79 7.39 -4.03 -7.58
CA PRO A 79 8.22 -2.94 -7.05
C PRO A 79 8.02 -2.65 -5.55
N LEU A 80 7.00 -3.25 -4.91
CA LEU A 80 6.83 -3.20 -3.45
C LEU A 80 8.11 -3.62 -2.71
N SER A 81 8.84 -4.60 -3.22
CA SER A 81 10.09 -5.09 -2.61
C SER A 81 11.13 -3.97 -2.47
N LEU A 82 11.26 -3.10 -3.48
CA LEU A 82 12.13 -1.92 -3.43
C LEU A 82 11.62 -0.89 -2.40
N LEU A 83 10.30 -0.66 -2.36
CA LEU A 83 9.72 0.28 -1.40
C LEU A 83 9.98 -0.17 0.05
N VAL A 84 9.79 -1.47 0.32
CA VAL A 84 10.10 -2.08 1.63
C VAL A 84 11.56 -1.88 1.99
N LEU A 85 12.48 -1.97 1.03
CA LEU A 85 13.92 -1.79 1.28
C LEU A 85 14.29 -0.35 1.66
N VAL A 86 13.61 0.64 1.08
CA VAL A 86 13.90 2.07 1.29
C VAL A 86 13.31 2.60 2.61
N ILE A 87 12.27 1.95 3.16
CA ILE A 87 11.63 2.40 4.39
C ILE A 87 12.62 2.33 5.57
N PRO A 88 12.76 3.42 6.37
CA PRO A 88 13.63 3.43 7.53
C PRO A 88 12.97 2.66 8.69
N TRP A 89 13.07 1.33 8.67
CA TRP A 89 12.44 0.44 9.66
C TRP A 89 12.80 0.78 11.10
N GLY A 90 14.05 1.19 11.36
CA GLY A 90 14.47 1.63 12.70
C GLY A 90 13.63 2.79 13.25
N TYR A 91 13.25 3.74 12.38
CA TYR A 91 12.36 4.84 12.75
C TYR A 91 10.91 4.34 12.91
N VAL A 92 10.42 3.51 11.97
CA VAL A 92 9.07 2.93 12.04
C VAL A 92 8.85 2.19 13.36
N LEU A 93 9.78 1.31 13.73
CA LEU A 93 9.70 0.55 14.97
C LEU A 93 9.68 1.49 16.18
N ARG A 94 10.58 2.48 16.24
CA ARG A 94 10.67 3.42 17.36
C ARG A 94 9.47 4.35 17.49
N THR A 95 8.85 4.75 16.38
CA THR A 95 7.76 5.74 16.36
C THR A 95 6.39 5.10 16.50
N TYR A 96 6.17 3.92 15.90
CA TYR A 96 4.83 3.31 15.84
C TYR A 96 4.68 2.03 16.67
N LEU A 97 5.76 1.30 16.94
CA LEU A 97 5.70 0.02 17.69
C LEU A 97 6.25 0.14 19.11
N VAL A 98 7.24 1.00 19.34
CA VAL A 98 7.74 1.31 20.68
C VAL A 98 6.89 2.45 21.24
N TRP A 99 5.85 2.09 21.99
CA TRP A 99 5.00 3.03 22.72
C TRP A 99 5.82 4.01 23.58
N PRO A 100 5.42 5.30 23.72
CA PRO A 100 6.14 6.22 24.58
C PRO A 100 6.11 5.65 26.01
N ARG A 101 7.28 5.42 26.59
CA ARG A 101 7.37 5.20 28.03
C ARG A 101 6.70 6.41 28.69
N SER A 102 5.58 6.19 29.35
CA SER A 102 4.92 7.20 30.17
C SER A 102 6.00 7.79 31.08
N VAL A 103 6.31 9.07 30.88
CA VAL A 103 7.13 9.82 31.84
C VAL A 103 6.35 9.73 33.16
N PRO A 104 6.91 9.10 34.22
CA PRO A 104 6.22 9.07 35.49
C PRO A 104 6.01 10.52 35.92
N ALA A 105 4.76 10.88 36.20
CA ALA A 105 4.42 12.16 36.81
C ALA A 105 5.01 12.17 38.23
N GLN A 106 6.29 12.51 38.35
CA GLN A 106 6.90 12.81 39.63
C GLN A 106 6.97 14.33 39.78
N SER A 107 5.95 14.81 40.51
CA SER A 107 6.01 15.90 41.49
C SER A 107 6.69 17.21 41.08
N LEU A 108 5.87 18.22 40.78
CA LEU A 108 6.06 19.61 41.25
C LEU A 108 4.73 20.13 41.78
#